data_AF-A0AAX4L6G4-F1
#
_entry.id   AF-A0AAX4L6G4-F1
#
_cell.length_a   1.000
_cell.length_b   1.000
_cell.length_c   1.000
_cell.angle_alpha   90.00
_cell.angle_beta   90.00
_cell.angle_gamma   90.00
#
_symmetry.space_group_name_H-M   'P 1'
#
loop_
_entity.id
_entity.type
_entity.pdbx_description
1 polymer ?
#
loop_
_entity_poly.entity_id
_entity_poly.type
_entity_poly.pdbx_seq_one_letter_code
_entity_poly.pdbx_strand_id
1 'polypeptide(L)'
;MRQGAFEKAKIMYEILKRKKEITVDDIIFQFEIAPSTAYNIAHILELMCERTGECETIERKGRKTFKWLEGTEETETKVAVKAASEENEVNDIFNAKPLTAEEDQELANKRAILSTKNANKTW
;
A
#
# COMPACT_ATOMS: atom_id res chain seq x y z
N MET A 1 -15.78 19.56 17.45
CA MET A 1 -15.21 19.26 16.12
C MET A 1 -15.39 17.77 15.86
N ARG A 2 -15.97 17.38 14.73
CA ARG A 2 -16.17 15.96 14.38
C ARG A 2 -14.85 15.42 13.86
N GLN A 3 -14.18 14.54 14.61
CA GLN A 3 -12.96 13.88 14.13
C GLN A 3 -13.31 12.98 12.93
N GLY A 4 -12.55 13.13 11.84
CA GLY A 4 -12.69 12.30 10.65
C GLY A 4 -12.24 10.85 10.91
N ALA A 5 -12.64 9.92 10.04
CA ALA A 5 -12.31 8.50 10.18
C ALA A 5 -10.78 8.26 10.22
N PHE A 6 -10.01 9.02 9.45
CA PHE A 6 -8.54 8.96 9.46
C PHE A 6 -7.93 9.34 10.82
N GLU A 7 -8.46 10.38 11.47
CA GLU A 7 -7.97 10.82 12.77
C GLU A 7 -8.28 9.77 13.86
N LYS A 8 -9.47 9.18 13.81
CA LYS A 8 -9.82 8.05 14.68
C LYS A 8 -8.93 6.84 14.44
N ALA A 9 -8.56 6.56 13.20
CA ALA A 9 -7.65 5.47 12.88
C ALA A 9 -6.25 5.71 13.47
N LYS A 10 -5.71 6.93 13.41
CA LYS A 10 -4.43 7.26 14.07
C LYS A 10 -4.47 7.02 15.58
N ILE A 11 -5.56 7.42 16.22
CA ILE A 11 -5.77 7.15 17.65
C ILE A 11 -5.75 5.64 17.92
N MET A 12 -6.43 4.85 17.09
CA MET A 12 -6.41 3.39 17.23
C MET A 12 -5.03 2.78 16.96
N TYR A 13 -4.24 3.36 16.05
CA TYR A 13 -2.86 2.93 15.80
C TYR A 13 -1.98 3.09 17.05
N GLU A 14 -2.08 4.25 17.71
CA GLU A 14 -1.38 4.50 18.99
C GLU A 14 -1.88 3.56 20.11
N ILE A 15 -3.18 3.27 20.13
CA ILE A 15 -3.73 2.29 21.07
C ILE A 15 -3.20 0.90 20.77
N LEU A 16 -3.14 0.48 19.50
CA LEU A 16 -2.60 -0.80 19.07
C LEU A 16 -1.14 -0.96 19.49
N LYS A 17 -0.32 0.08 19.34
CA LYS A 17 1.08 0.09 19.80
C LYS A 17 1.22 -0.21 21.30
N ARG A 18 0.26 0.26 22.12
CA ARG A 18 0.23 0.05 23.58
C ARG A 18 -0.40 -1.28 23.99
N LYS A 19 -1.56 -1.61 23.42
CA LYS A 19 -2.33 -2.83 23.72
C LYS A 19 -1.76 -4.09 23.07
N LYS A 20 -0.91 -3.94 22.06
CA LYS A 20 -0.33 -5.00 21.21
C LYS A 20 -1.33 -5.76 20.36
N GLU A 21 -2.60 -5.76 20.71
CA GLU A 21 -3.68 -6.36 19.94
C GLU A 21 -4.96 -5.55 20.10
N ILE A 22 -5.67 -5.29 19.00
CA ILE A 22 -7.01 -4.69 19.01
C ILE A 22 -7.92 -5.35 17.98
N THR A 23 -9.22 -5.29 18.24
CA THR A 23 -10.26 -5.82 17.35
C THR A 23 -11.17 -4.71 16.85
N VAL A 24 -12.03 -5.00 15.88
CA VAL A 24 -13.10 -4.06 15.45
C VAL A 24 -14.03 -3.72 16.61
N ASP A 25 -14.27 -4.66 17.53
CA ASP A 25 -15.10 -4.42 18.72
C ASP A 25 -14.45 -3.35 19.62
N ASP A 26 -13.12 -3.36 19.80
CA ASP A 26 -12.41 -2.29 20.51
C ASP A 26 -12.64 -0.91 19.86
N ILE A 27 -12.67 -0.82 18.52
CA ILE A 27 -12.95 0.43 17.79
C ILE A 27 -14.38 0.90 18.06
N ILE A 28 -15.35 -0.02 18.08
CA ILE A 28 -16.75 0.27 18.40
C ILE A 28 -16.85 0.84 19.81
N PHE A 29 -16.25 0.16 20.80
CA PHE A 29 -16.29 0.59 22.20
C PHE A 29 -15.54 1.91 22.43
N GLN A 30 -14.40 2.13 21.76
CA GLN A 30 -13.57 3.31 21.97
C GLN A 30 -14.24 4.61 21.51
N PHE A 31 -15.09 4.54 20.48
CA PHE A 31 -15.71 5.73 19.87
C PHE A 31 -17.23 5.74 19.93
N GLU A 32 -17.87 4.71 20.50
CA GLU A 32 -19.33 4.56 20.58
C GLU A 32 -20.02 4.76 19.22
N ILE A 33 -19.51 4.08 18.20
CA ILE A 33 -19.95 4.21 16.81
C ILE A 33 -20.63 2.95 16.29
N ALA A 34 -21.43 3.12 15.23
CA ALA A 34 -22.04 2.00 14.52
C ALA A 34 -20.96 1.08 13.90
N PRO A 35 -21.22 -0.24 13.80
CA PRO A 35 -20.29 -1.20 13.22
C PRO A 35 -19.80 -0.83 11.82
N SER A 36 -20.67 -0.34 10.94
CA SER A 36 -20.30 0.10 9.59
C SER A 36 -19.24 1.20 9.59
N THR A 37 -19.31 2.13 10.55
CA THR A 37 -18.31 3.20 10.70
C THR A 37 -17.01 2.65 11.29
N ALA A 38 -17.10 1.69 12.22
CA ALA A 38 -15.91 1.03 12.78
C ALA A 38 -15.14 0.25 11.71
N TYR A 39 -15.82 -0.43 10.79
CA TYR A 39 -15.17 -1.11 9.67
C TYR A 39 -14.45 -0.15 8.72
N ASN A 40 -14.99 1.05 8.48
CA ASN A 40 -14.27 2.09 7.72
C ASN A 40 -12.98 2.53 8.42
N ILE A 41 -13.00 2.68 9.74
CA ILE A 41 -11.81 3.02 10.53
C ILE A 41 -10.82 1.86 10.53
N ALA A 42 -11.31 0.62 10.68
CA ALA A 42 -10.50 -0.60 10.63
C ALA A 42 -9.80 -0.75 9.28
N HIS A 43 -10.47 -0.42 8.17
CA HIS A 43 -9.86 -0.45 6.85
C HIS A 43 -8.74 0.60 6.70
N ILE A 44 -8.93 1.81 7.23
CA ILE A 44 -7.86 2.82 7.25
C ILE A 44 -6.69 2.36 8.11
N LEU A 45 -6.97 1.71 9.25
CA LEU A 45 -5.95 1.16 10.14
C LEU A 45 -5.14 0.05 9.46
N GLU A 46 -5.80 -0.84 8.70
CA GLU A 46 -5.18 -1.86 7.88
C GLU A 46 -4.19 -1.26 6.88
N LEU A 47 -4.60 -0.21 6.14
CA LEU A 47 -3.70 0.50 5.21
C LEU A 47 -2.49 1.13 5.92
N MET A 48 -2.65 1.59 7.17
CA MET A 48 -1.52 2.10 7.95
C MET A 48 -0.57 0.98 8.39
N CYS A 49 -1.11 -0.18 8.77
CA CYS A 49 -0.30 -1.36 9.09
C CYS A 49 0.49 -1.86 7.87
N GLU A 50 -0.15 -1.94 6.71
CA GLU A 50 0.50 -2.34 5.45
C GLU A 50 1.63 -1.38 5.06
N ARG A 51 1.41 -0.08 5.24
CA ARG A 51 2.41 0.95 4.90
C ARG A 51 3.61 0.97 5.84
N THR A 52 3.40 0.73 7.12
CA THR A 52 4.44 0.82 8.15
C THR A 52 5.17 -0.50 8.35
N GLY A 53 4.49 -1.63 8.12
CA GLY A 53 5.02 -2.96 8.43
C GLY A 53 5.15 -3.24 9.94
N GLU A 54 4.65 -2.34 10.80
CA GLU A 54 4.77 -2.47 12.26
C GLU A 54 3.62 -3.28 12.88
N CYS A 55 2.58 -3.59 12.11
CA CYS A 55 1.46 -4.40 12.56
C CYS A 55 0.96 -5.37 11.47
N GLU A 56 0.41 -6.49 11.93
CA GLU A 56 -0.24 -7.51 11.11
C GLU A 56 -1.76 -7.47 11.28
N THR A 57 -2.49 -7.63 10.18
CA THR A 57 -3.94 -7.79 10.17
C THR A 57 -4.28 -9.26 9.99
N ILE A 58 -5.08 -9.81 10.89
CA ILE A 58 -5.53 -11.20 10.87
C ILE A 58 -7.04 -11.20 10.76
N GLU A 59 -7.57 -11.79 9.69
CA GLU A 59 -9.01 -11.97 9.53
C GLU A 59 -9.44 -13.40 9.88
N ARG A 60 -10.37 -13.53 10.83
CA ARG A 60 -10.95 -14.82 11.23
C ARG A 60 -12.46 -14.69 11.30
N LYS A 61 -13.17 -15.50 10.49
CA LYS A 61 -14.65 -15.55 10.46
C LYS A 61 -15.29 -14.16 10.26
N GLY A 62 -14.72 -13.32 9.38
CA GLY A 62 -15.21 -11.96 9.10
C GLY A 62 -14.90 -10.92 10.19
N ARG A 63 -14.08 -11.27 11.18
CA ARG A 63 -13.59 -10.35 12.21
C ARG A 63 -12.12 -10.03 11.96
N LYS A 64 -11.81 -8.75 11.86
CA LYS A 64 -10.43 -8.26 11.76
C LYS A 64 -9.84 -8.06 13.15
N THR A 65 -8.66 -8.61 13.35
CA THR A 65 -7.81 -8.40 14.52
C THR A 65 -6.50 -7.80 14.04
N PHE A 66 -6.06 -6.74 14.70
CA PHE A 66 -4.79 -6.09 14.45
C PHE A 66 -3.83 -6.44 15.56
N LYS A 67 -2.62 -6.84 15.20
CA LYS A 67 -1.58 -7.20 16.16
C LYS A 67 -0.30 -6.44 15.85
N TRP A 68 0.29 -5.87 16.90
CA TRP A 68 1.53 -5.13 16.81
C TRP A 68 2.71 -6.09 16.75
N LEU A 69 3.63 -5.86 15.82
CA LEU A 69 4.87 -6.61 15.71
C LEU A 69 5.89 -5.91 16.61
N GLU A 70 6.28 -6.55 17.71
CA GLU A 70 7.32 -6.02 18.58
C GLU A 70 8.67 -6.07 17.87
N GLY A 71 9.19 -4.89 17.50
CA GLY A 71 10.62 -4.65 17.25
C GLY A 71 11.29 -5.53 16.21
N THR A 72 11.34 -5.07 14.97
CA THR A 72 12.63 -5.00 14.27
C THR A 72 13.10 -3.56 14.36
N GLU A 73 13.79 -3.21 15.45
CA GLU A 73 14.86 -2.23 15.33
C GLU A 73 15.81 -2.78 14.26
N GLU A 74 15.94 -2.04 13.16
CA GLU A 74 16.97 -2.23 12.13
C GLU A 74 17.12 -3.66 11.60
N THR A 75 16.24 -4.08 10.70
CA THR A 75 16.67 -5.00 9.64
C THR A 75 15.80 -4.81 8.41
N GLU A 76 16.40 -4.17 7.40
CA GLU A 76 15.96 -4.24 6.03
C GLU A 76 15.62 -5.69 5.66
N THR A 77 14.53 -5.85 4.93
CA THR A 77 14.18 -7.06 4.17
C THR A 77 13.69 -8.25 4.99
N LYS A 78 12.36 -8.42 5.03
CA LYS A 78 11.71 -9.67 4.62
C LYS A 78 10.21 -9.50 4.43
N VAL A 79 9.86 -9.35 3.16
CA VAL A 79 8.62 -9.84 2.57
C VAL A 79 8.31 -11.24 3.12
N ALA A 80 7.18 -11.37 3.80
CA ALA A 80 6.54 -12.66 4.05
C ALA A 80 5.06 -12.53 3.72
N VAL A 81 4.81 -12.53 2.41
CA VAL A 81 3.54 -12.91 1.82
C VAL A 81 3.16 -14.31 2.33
N LYS A 82 1.96 -14.43 2.92
CA LYS A 82 1.15 -15.65 2.93
C LYS A 82 -0.24 -15.22 2.47
N ALA A 83 -0.51 -15.15 1.16
CA ALA A 83 -0.90 -16.26 0.29
C ALA A 83 -2.14 -17.01 0.78
N ALA A 84 -3.31 -16.59 0.30
CA ALA A 84 -4.29 -17.45 -0.39
C ALA A 84 -5.59 -16.68 -0.70
N SER A 85 -5.72 -16.08 -1.89
CA SER A 85 -6.62 -16.57 -2.95
C SER A 85 -6.63 -15.57 -4.11
N GLU A 86 -6.22 -16.05 -5.28
CA GLU A 86 -6.61 -15.63 -6.64
C GLU A 86 -6.22 -14.24 -7.20
N GLU A 87 -5.93 -14.26 -8.52
CA GLU A 87 -5.77 -13.13 -9.47
C GLU A 87 -4.38 -12.46 -9.49
N ASN A 88 -3.37 -12.98 -10.19
CA ASN A 88 -3.14 -13.05 -11.65
C ASN A 88 -3.05 -11.67 -12.36
N GLU A 89 -1.83 -11.34 -12.84
CA GLU A 89 -1.49 -10.41 -13.94
C GLU A 89 -1.69 -8.87 -13.83
N VAL A 90 -1.27 -8.19 -12.75
CA VAL A 90 -1.13 -6.70 -12.79
C VAL A 90 0.09 -6.15 -12.04
N ASN A 91 1.25 -6.82 -12.07
CA ASN A 91 2.44 -6.33 -11.35
C ASN A 91 3.61 -5.83 -12.22
N ASP A 92 3.49 -5.86 -13.55
CA ASP A 92 4.54 -5.35 -14.44
C ASP A 92 4.31 -3.90 -14.92
N ILE A 93 3.18 -3.27 -14.60
CA ILE A 93 2.87 -1.90 -15.05
C ILE A 93 3.39 -0.84 -14.07
N PHE A 94 3.40 -1.12 -12.76
CA PHE A 94 3.72 -0.10 -11.74
C PHE A 94 5.20 0.04 -11.38
N ASN A 95 6.07 -0.86 -11.87
CA ASN A 95 7.52 -0.80 -11.65
C ASN A 95 8.31 -0.26 -12.85
N ALA A 96 7.63 0.32 -13.83
CA ALA A 96 8.31 1.05 -14.90
C ALA A 96 9.02 2.28 -14.31
N LYS A 97 10.34 2.19 -14.21
CA LYS A 97 11.22 3.32 -13.87
C LYS A 97 11.00 4.43 -14.92
N PRO A 98 10.71 5.69 -14.52
CA PRO A 98 10.62 6.77 -15.50
C PRO A 98 11.97 6.94 -16.20
N LEU A 99 11.97 6.97 -17.54
CA LEU A 99 13.18 7.28 -18.33
C LEU A 99 13.76 8.62 -17.87
N THR A 100 15.07 8.66 -17.66
CA THR A 100 15.76 9.91 -17.34
C THR A 100 15.88 10.76 -18.62
N ALA A 101 15.96 12.08 -18.46
CA ALA A 101 16.02 13.04 -19.58
C ALA A 101 17.20 12.82 -20.54
N GLU A 102 18.21 12.03 -20.15
CA GLU A 102 19.36 11.67 -20.98
C GLU A 102 19.03 10.60 -22.03
N GLU A 103 18.04 9.72 -21.78
CA GLU A 103 17.64 8.65 -22.69
C GLU A 103 16.67 9.14 -23.80
N ASP A 104 15.97 10.26 -23.57
CA ASP A 104 15.06 10.87 -24.55
C ASP A 104 15.84 11.51 -25.73
N GLN A 105 17.02 12.10 -25.45
CA GLN A 105 17.89 12.71 -26.46
C GLN A 105 18.49 11.68 -27.43
N GLU A 106 18.81 10.47 -26.96
CA GLU A 106 19.37 9.40 -27.80
C GLU A 106 18.30 8.80 -28.73
N LEU A 107 17.05 8.67 -28.26
CA LEU A 107 15.93 8.18 -29.07
C LEU A 107 15.53 9.20 -30.17
N ALA A 108 15.60 10.50 -29.87
CA ALA A 108 15.40 11.56 -30.85
C ALA A 108 16.48 11.54 -31.97
N ASN A 109 17.75 11.32 -31.61
CA ASN A 109 18.83 11.21 -32.59
C ASN A 109 18.72 9.95 -33.47
N LYS A 110 18.26 8.82 -32.92
CA LYS A 110 18.01 7.59 -33.71
C LYS A 110 16.84 7.75 -34.69
N ARG A 111 15.79 8.50 -34.32
CA ARG A 111 14.65 8.80 -35.22
C ARG A 111 15.05 9.71 -36.38
N ALA A 112 15.97 10.65 -36.18
CA ALA A 112 16.46 11.53 -37.26
C ALA A 112 17.24 10.77 -38.36
N ILE A 113 17.97 9.71 -38.01
CA ILE A 113 18.78 8.92 -38.97
C ILE A 113 17.93 8.02 -39.88
N LEU A 114 16.74 7.60 -39.44
CA LEU A 114 15.83 6.78 -40.24
C LEU A 114 15.00 7.58 -41.26
N SER A 115 14.80 8.88 -41.03
CA SER A 115 14.06 9.75 -41.95
C SER A 115 14.85 10.10 -43.23
N THR A 116 16.18 10.23 -43.14
CA THR A 116 17.02 10.57 -44.30
C THR A 116 17.32 9.38 -45.22
N LYS A 117 17.15 8.14 -44.76
CA LYS A 117 17.36 6.93 -45.58
C LYS A 117 16.17 6.59 -46.50
N ASN A 118 14.97 7.11 -46.21
CA ASN A 118 13.78 6.84 -47.03
C ASN A 118 13.52 7.88 -48.14
N ALA A 119 14.30 8.96 -48.21
CA ALA A 119 14.18 9.96 -49.28
C ALA A 119 15.02 9.65 -50.54
N ASN A 120 15.82 8.56 -50.54
CA ASN A 120 16.72 8.20 -51.65
C ASN A 120 16.36 6.88 -52.33
N LYS A 121 15.10 6.45 -52.25
CA LYS A 121 14.60 5.25 -52.91
C LYS A 121 13.28 5.50 -53.63
N THR A 122 13.28 6.50 -54.50
CA THR A 122 12.30 6.69 -55.58
C THR A 122 13.07 6.80 -56.90
N TRP A 123 13.21 5.67 -57.57
CA TRP A 123 13.42 5.52 -59.01
C TRP A 123 12.51 4.38 -59.46
#